data_AF-A0A352EZY9-F1
#
_entry.id   AF-A0A352EZY9-F1
#
_cell.length_a   1.000
_cell.length_b   1.000
_cell.length_c   1.000
_cell.angle_alpha   90.00
_cell.angle_beta   90.00
_cell.angle_gamma   90.00
#
_symmetry.space_group_name_H-M   'P 1'
#
loop_
_entity.id
_entity.type
_entity.pdbx_description
1 polymer ?
#
loop_
_entity_poly.entity_id
_entity_poly.type
_entity_poly.pdbx_seq_one_letter_code
_entity_poly.pdbx_strand_id
1 'polypeptide(L)'
;MVMLKRTGRRRSSTAVTIRTVAEQAGVSMMTVSNVINGTGKVSDQTRARVRQAIRNTGYVPNYEARRLASGGCSRIALLYSDQQTPFLAQVLLAAINASTAYGAQLLVRSSNSPTKRSTEKLVLNAARSGVQGLLLVPPYAELLVGSAVLSEMKATAIAAAGPLPSMNTVRIDNRSAARKLTTFLIRLGHRRIGFISGPPTHADSLERRAGYQDALRKAGIPVQIELTREGDFTFESGRVAAKQILDLQNRPTAIVASNDDMASGVVWVAQQRRLELPGDLSVAGFDDTPTALKSWPPLTVIRQPIDRMVEHGVSLLLDSVRTPTMSVPQDVVLTIPSLNARPRRRLVLGRDGELGPISPNEIDDLLEQMTARPEASTSNSVFPEGGAVKEKFCEETPSEAEEVVDPRYTSRYTITLSMMYFQ
;
A
#
# COMPACT_ATOMS: atom_id res chain seq x y z
N MET A 1 -67.27 -6.08 4.52
CA MET A 1 -65.98 -5.76 5.19
C MET A 1 -65.44 -7.07 5.78
N VAL A 2 -64.70 -7.85 4.99
CA VAL A 2 -64.25 -9.20 5.37
C VAL A 2 -62.88 -9.10 6.02
N MET A 3 -62.82 -9.43 7.32
CA MET A 3 -61.65 -9.40 8.17
C MET A 3 -60.86 -10.71 8.01
N LEU A 4 -59.84 -10.71 7.14
CA LEU A 4 -58.91 -11.84 7.00
C LEU A 4 -57.86 -11.81 8.11
N LYS A 5 -58.07 -12.63 9.15
CA LYS A 5 -57.03 -13.00 10.14
C LYS A 5 -55.92 -13.77 9.41
N ARG A 6 -54.80 -13.10 9.11
CA ARG A 6 -53.55 -13.77 8.72
C ARG A 6 -52.92 -14.39 9.96
N THR A 7 -53.19 -15.66 10.21
CA THR A 7 -52.40 -16.49 11.13
C THR A 7 -51.04 -16.76 10.48
N GLY A 8 -50.03 -15.96 10.84
CA GLY A 8 -48.65 -16.16 10.44
C GLY A 8 -48.08 -17.43 11.09
N ARG A 9 -48.12 -18.54 10.38
CA ARG A 9 -47.39 -19.77 10.73
C ARG A 9 -45.89 -19.45 10.66
N ARG A 10 -45.26 -19.21 11.80
CA ARG A 10 -43.82 -18.97 11.94
C ARG A 10 -43.09 -20.26 11.54
N ARG A 11 -42.73 -20.41 10.27
CA ARG A 11 -41.73 -21.41 9.84
C ARG A 11 -40.42 -21.01 10.50
N SER A 12 -40.04 -21.68 11.59
CA SER A 12 -38.67 -21.66 12.06
C SER A 12 -37.82 -22.37 11.01
N SER A 13 -37.31 -21.63 10.02
CA SER A 13 -36.07 -22.07 9.40
C SER A 13 -35.02 -22.01 10.50
N THR A 14 -34.46 -23.16 10.83
CA THR A 14 -33.39 -23.32 11.82
C THR A 14 -32.16 -22.62 11.25
N ALA A 15 -32.11 -21.30 11.37
CA ALA A 15 -30.95 -20.52 10.94
C ALA A 15 -29.75 -21.03 11.72
N VAL A 16 -28.73 -21.50 11.00
CA VAL A 16 -27.48 -21.98 11.59
C VAL A 16 -26.88 -20.83 12.40
N THR A 17 -26.72 -21.02 13.71
CA THR A 17 -26.18 -19.99 14.61
C THR A 17 -24.82 -20.42 15.16
N ILE A 18 -24.12 -19.49 15.83
CA ILE A 18 -22.87 -19.81 16.54
C ILE A 18 -23.06 -20.92 17.59
N ARG A 19 -24.28 -21.07 18.12
CA ARG A 19 -24.66 -22.16 19.02
C ARG A 19 -24.62 -23.51 18.31
N THR A 20 -25.15 -23.58 17.09
CA THR A 20 -25.11 -24.79 16.24
C THR A 20 -23.68 -25.24 15.97
N VAL A 21 -22.78 -24.29 15.70
CA VAL A 21 -21.34 -24.57 15.53
C VAL A 21 -20.70 -25.04 16.83
N ALA A 22 -21.03 -24.42 17.96
CA ALA A 22 -20.50 -24.77 19.28
C ALA A 22 -20.90 -26.19 19.71
N GLU A 23 -22.17 -26.55 19.49
CA GLU A 23 -22.71 -27.89 19.72
C GLU A 23 -22.02 -28.93 18.83
N GLN A 24 -21.85 -28.66 17.52
CA GLN A 24 -21.19 -29.58 16.61
C GLN A 24 -19.67 -29.74 16.88
N ALA A 25 -19.01 -28.68 17.32
CA ALA A 25 -17.59 -28.71 17.66
C ALA A 25 -17.32 -29.23 19.08
N GLY A 26 -18.35 -29.40 19.92
CA GLY A 26 -18.24 -29.81 21.32
C GLY A 26 -17.49 -28.80 22.20
N VAL A 27 -17.71 -27.50 21.96
CA VAL A 27 -17.05 -26.40 22.71
C VAL A 27 -18.03 -25.31 23.09
N SER A 28 -17.60 -24.35 23.91
CA SER A 28 -18.44 -23.18 24.25
C SER A 28 -18.58 -22.21 23.07
N MET A 29 -19.67 -21.43 23.04
CA MET A 29 -19.84 -20.33 22.07
C MET A 29 -18.69 -19.31 22.14
N MET A 30 -18.14 -19.07 23.33
CA MET A 30 -16.96 -18.22 23.55
C MET A 30 -15.72 -18.78 22.85
N THR A 31 -15.51 -20.10 22.90
CA THR A 31 -14.40 -20.79 22.21
C THR A 31 -14.55 -20.73 20.69
N VAL A 32 -15.77 -20.86 20.16
CA VAL A 32 -16.04 -20.67 18.73
C VAL A 32 -15.75 -19.23 18.31
N SER A 33 -16.18 -18.25 19.11
CA SER A 33 -15.89 -16.82 18.89
C SER A 33 -14.38 -16.54 18.86
N ASN A 34 -13.64 -17.09 19.83
CA ASN A 34 -12.17 -16.99 19.92
C ASN A 34 -11.47 -17.61 18.71
N VAL A 35 -11.94 -18.75 18.21
CA VAL A 35 -11.39 -19.37 17.00
C VAL A 35 -11.69 -18.55 15.74
N ILE A 36 -12.91 -18.01 15.61
CA ILE A 36 -13.30 -17.17 14.47
C ILE A 36 -12.52 -15.85 14.46
N ASN A 37 -12.33 -15.23 15.64
CA ASN A 37 -11.67 -13.93 15.77
C ASN A 37 -10.15 -14.04 15.95
N GLY A 38 -9.58 -15.24 16.03
CA GLY A 38 -8.16 -15.44 16.27
C GLY A 38 -7.67 -15.00 17.67
N THR A 39 -8.59 -14.84 18.63
CA THR A 39 -8.31 -14.34 19.98
C THR A 39 -8.29 -15.45 21.02
N GLY A 40 -7.55 -15.26 22.12
CA GLY A 40 -7.48 -16.22 23.25
C GLY A 40 -6.59 -17.44 23.02
N LYS A 41 -6.28 -18.16 24.10
CA LYS A 41 -5.48 -19.40 24.07
C LYS A 41 -6.38 -20.59 23.73
N VAL A 42 -6.46 -20.96 22.46
CA VAL A 42 -7.18 -22.14 21.97
C VAL A 42 -6.18 -23.09 21.32
N SER A 43 -6.19 -24.38 21.71
CA SER A 43 -5.31 -25.38 21.11
C SER A 43 -5.58 -25.57 19.62
N ASP A 44 -4.57 -25.91 18.83
CA ASP A 44 -4.71 -26.12 17.39
C ASP A 44 -5.70 -27.24 17.06
N GLN A 45 -5.76 -28.28 17.89
CA GLN A 45 -6.76 -29.33 17.79
C GLN A 45 -8.20 -28.79 17.94
N THR A 46 -8.43 -27.87 18.87
CA THR A 46 -9.75 -27.25 19.07
C THR A 46 -10.09 -26.28 17.96
N ARG A 47 -9.09 -25.53 17.48
CA ARG A 47 -9.21 -24.64 16.31
C ARG A 47 -9.59 -25.40 15.04
N ALA A 48 -8.96 -26.55 14.80
CA ALA A 48 -9.28 -27.43 13.68
C ALA A 48 -10.71 -27.98 13.77
N ARG A 49 -11.14 -28.45 14.95
CA ARG A 49 -12.52 -28.93 15.18
C ARG A 49 -13.57 -27.84 14.90
N VAL A 50 -13.36 -26.63 15.41
CA VAL A 50 -14.28 -25.52 15.17
C VAL A 50 -14.32 -25.13 13.69
N ARG A 51 -13.17 -25.05 13.01
CA ARG A 51 -13.13 -24.77 11.56
C ARG A 51 -13.87 -25.83 10.74
N GLN A 52 -13.75 -27.10 11.12
CA GLN A 52 -14.49 -28.18 10.47
C GLN A 52 -16.00 -28.05 10.71
N ALA A 53 -16.43 -27.74 11.93
CA ALA A 53 -17.84 -27.51 12.25
C ALA A 53 -18.43 -26.32 11.48
N ILE A 54 -17.67 -25.23 11.31
CA ILE A 54 -18.07 -24.08 10.48
C ILE A 54 -18.32 -24.51 9.03
N ARG A 55 -17.38 -25.27 8.45
CA ARG A 55 -17.53 -25.80 7.07
C ARG A 55 -18.75 -26.70 6.93
N ASN A 56 -18.94 -27.62 7.87
CA ASN A 56 -20.02 -28.60 7.81
C ASN A 56 -21.41 -27.97 8.00
N THR A 57 -21.51 -26.92 8.82
CA THR A 57 -22.77 -26.21 9.07
C THR A 57 -23.10 -25.15 8.04
N GLY A 58 -22.13 -24.75 7.20
CA GLY A 58 -22.27 -23.57 6.35
C GLY A 58 -22.49 -22.27 7.15
N TYR A 59 -22.06 -22.25 8.42
CA TYR A 59 -22.23 -21.07 9.27
C TYR A 59 -21.47 -19.88 8.70
N VAL A 60 -22.23 -18.88 8.25
CA VAL A 60 -21.69 -17.56 7.92
C VAL A 60 -21.90 -16.65 9.13
N PRO A 61 -20.83 -16.03 9.66
CA PRO A 61 -20.96 -15.07 10.75
C PRO A 61 -21.99 -13.99 10.42
N ASN A 62 -23.03 -13.88 11.25
CA ASN A 62 -24.03 -12.83 11.10
C ASN A 62 -23.48 -11.52 11.67
N TYR A 63 -22.87 -10.71 10.79
CA TYR A 63 -22.30 -9.41 11.13
C TYR A 63 -23.35 -8.41 11.66
N GLU A 64 -24.62 -8.54 11.27
CA GLU A 64 -25.72 -7.69 11.72
C GLU A 64 -26.14 -7.99 13.17
N ALA A 65 -26.18 -9.27 13.56
CA ALA A 65 -26.41 -9.68 14.95
C ALA A 65 -25.21 -9.29 15.85
N ARG A 66 -24.00 -9.30 15.28
CA ARG A 66 -22.78 -8.81 15.93
C ARG A 66 -22.82 -7.29 16.15
N ARG A 67 -23.29 -6.53 15.15
CA ARG A 67 -23.52 -5.06 15.19
C ARG A 67 -24.44 -4.63 16.34
N LEU A 68 -25.43 -5.47 16.68
CA LEU A 68 -26.36 -5.24 17.79
C LEU A 68 -25.78 -5.65 19.16
N ALA A 69 -24.97 -6.72 19.21
CA ALA A 69 -24.37 -7.20 20.45
C ALA A 69 -23.14 -6.37 20.91
N SER A 70 -22.48 -5.65 19.99
CA SER A 70 -21.24 -4.89 20.25
C SER A 70 -21.42 -3.36 20.41
N GLY A 71 -22.64 -2.86 20.56
CA GLY A 71 -22.88 -1.43 20.80
C GLY A 71 -22.82 -0.52 19.55
N GLY A 72 -23.01 -1.07 18.34
CA GLY A 72 -23.04 -0.32 17.08
C GLY A 72 -21.86 -0.63 16.14
N CYS A 73 -21.95 -0.16 14.89
CA CYS A 73 -20.88 -0.22 13.90
C CYS A 73 -19.89 0.93 14.15
N SER A 74 -18.61 0.64 14.33
CA SER A 74 -17.59 1.67 14.50
C SER A 74 -17.53 2.55 13.25
N ARG A 75 -17.54 3.88 13.42
CA ARG A 75 -17.40 4.81 12.29
C ARG A 75 -16.02 5.43 12.32
N ILE A 76 -15.28 5.28 11.22
CA ILE A 76 -13.98 5.90 11.04
C ILE A 76 -14.02 6.84 9.83
N ALA A 77 -13.19 7.87 9.83
CA ALA A 77 -13.03 8.76 8.68
C ALA A 77 -11.63 8.70 8.11
N LEU A 78 -11.51 8.58 6.79
CA LEU A 78 -10.28 8.83 6.05
C LEU A 78 -10.24 10.28 5.61
N LEU A 79 -9.21 11.01 6.06
CA LEU A 79 -8.91 12.36 5.59
C LEU A 79 -7.82 12.31 4.52
N TYR A 80 -8.08 12.89 3.36
CA TYR A 80 -7.16 12.86 2.21
C TYR A 80 -7.19 14.16 1.41
N SER A 81 -6.14 14.41 0.62
CA SER A 81 -6.04 15.60 -0.23
C SER A 81 -6.79 15.34 -1.53
N ASP A 82 -7.55 16.31 -2.06
CA ASP A 82 -8.33 16.15 -3.31
C ASP A 82 -7.47 15.99 -4.58
N GLN A 83 -6.18 15.73 -4.42
CA GLN A 83 -5.28 15.36 -5.51
C GLN A 83 -5.54 13.92 -5.94
N GLN A 84 -6.03 13.76 -7.17
CA GLN A 84 -6.34 12.46 -7.77
C GLN A 84 -5.04 11.75 -8.18
N THR A 85 -4.46 10.97 -7.27
CA THR A 85 -3.22 10.21 -7.53
C THR A 85 -3.47 8.70 -7.48
N PRO A 86 -2.71 7.88 -8.24
CA PRO A 86 -2.78 6.42 -8.15
C PRO A 86 -2.46 5.86 -6.76
N PHE A 87 -1.61 6.54 -5.99
CA PHE A 87 -1.35 6.22 -4.59
C PHE A 87 -2.63 6.35 -3.75
N LEU A 88 -3.32 7.48 -3.87
CA LEU A 88 -4.57 7.73 -3.15
C LEU A 88 -5.66 6.72 -3.53
N ALA A 89 -5.78 6.37 -4.81
CA ALA A 89 -6.74 5.38 -5.27
C ALA A 89 -6.53 4.01 -4.60
N GLN A 90 -5.26 3.58 -4.46
CA GLN A 90 -4.92 2.36 -3.73
C GLN A 90 -5.23 2.47 -2.23
N VAL A 91 -4.91 3.61 -1.60
CA VAL A 91 -5.25 3.86 -0.20
C VAL A 91 -6.76 3.78 0.05
N LEU A 92 -7.56 4.40 -0.81
CA LEU A 92 -9.02 4.38 -0.73
C LEU A 92 -9.57 2.96 -0.87
N LEU A 93 -9.12 2.21 -1.87
CA LEU A 93 -9.54 0.83 -2.09
C LEU A 93 -9.16 -0.06 -0.90
N ALA A 94 -7.92 0.05 -0.41
CA ALA A 94 -7.46 -0.69 0.76
C ALA A 94 -8.26 -0.31 2.02
N ALA A 95 -8.59 0.96 2.20
CA ALA A 95 -9.37 1.43 3.33
C ALA A 95 -10.81 0.91 3.29
N ILE A 96 -11.45 0.89 2.12
CA ILE A 96 -12.78 0.30 1.91
C ILE A 96 -12.75 -1.19 2.26
N ASN A 97 -11.79 -1.93 1.72
CA ASN A 97 -11.65 -3.37 1.95
C ASN A 97 -11.40 -3.68 3.43
N ALA A 98 -10.44 -2.99 4.05
CA ALA A 98 -10.12 -3.17 5.46
C ALA A 98 -11.31 -2.80 6.36
N SER A 99 -11.93 -1.63 6.16
CA SER A 99 -13.09 -1.20 6.96
C SER A 99 -14.24 -2.21 6.86
N THR A 100 -14.50 -2.72 5.66
CA THR A 100 -15.52 -3.77 5.43
C THR A 100 -15.17 -5.05 6.18
N ALA A 101 -13.92 -5.52 6.07
CA ALA A 101 -13.44 -6.73 6.74
C ALA A 101 -13.53 -6.65 8.27
N TYR A 102 -13.23 -5.47 8.83
CA TYR A 102 -13.31 -5.23 10.27
C TYR A 102 -14.71 -4.83 10.78
N GLY A 103 -15.72 -4.74 9.89
CA GLY A 103 -17.09 -4.37 10.25
C GLY A 103 -17.22 -2.92 10.74
N ALA A 104 -16.53 -1.99 10.08
CA ALA A 104 -16.57 -0.56 10.35
C ALA A 104 -17.13 0.22 9.14
N GLN A 105 -17.81 1.33 9.42
CA GLN A 105 -18.25 2.27 8.40
C GLN A 105 -17.12 3.26 8.10
N LEU A 106 -16.72 3.37 6.84
CA LEU A 106 -15.76 4.35 6.38
C LEU A 106 -16.47 5.60 5.86
N LEU A 107 -16.12 6.76 6.43
CA LEU A 107 -16.47 8.07 5.88
C LEU A 107 -15.25 8.66 5.19
N VAL A 108 -15.44 9.25 4.03
CA VAL A 108 -14.36 9.86 3.26
C VAL A 108 -14.55 11.38 3.27
N ARG A 109 -13.48 12.12 3.54
CA ARG A 109 -13.49 13.59 3.63
C ARG A 109 -12.22 14.15 3.00
N SER A 110 -12.38 15.13 2.12
CA SER A 110 -11.27 15.81 1.45
C SER A 110 -11.25 17.31 1.67
N SER A 111 -10.09 17.89 1.41
CA SER A 111 -9.90 19.32 1.17
C SER A 111 -8.86 19.53 0.07
N ASN A 112 -9.06 20.57 -0.73
CA ASN A 112 -8.20 20.92 -1.86
C ASN A 112 -7.02 21.81 -1.41
N SER A 113 -7.04 22.28 -0.17
CA SER A 113 -5.99 23.15 0.40
C SER A 113 -5.88 22.89 1.91
N PRO A 114 -5.23 21.79 2.29
CA PRO A 114 -5.10 21.43 3.70
C PRO A 114 -4.20 22.45 4.41
N THR A 115 -4.77 23.08 5.43
CA THR A 115 -4.09 23.90 6.43
C THR A 115 -4.41 23.31 7.80
N LYS A 116 -3.68 23.67 8.85
CA LYS A 116 -4.02 23.23 10.21
C LYS A 116 -5.48 23.55 10.55
N ARG A 117 -5.91 24.79 10.32
CA ARG A 117 -7.28 25.25 10.60
C ARG A 117 -8.35 24.53 9.77
N SER A 118 -8.14 24.36 8.46
CA SER A 118 -9.11 23.64 7.61
C SER A 118 -9.19 22.16 7.98
N THR A 119 -8.06 21.56 8.38
CA THR A 119 -7.99 20.18 8.85
C THR A 119 -8.71 19.99 10.19
N GLU A 120 -8.48 20.87 11.16
CA GLU A 120 -9.21 20.86 12.44
C GLU A 120 -10.73 20.95 12.22
N LYS A 121 -11.18 21.81 11.30
CA LYS A 121 -12.60 21.90 10.92
C LYS A 121 -13.13 20.59 10.33
N LEU A 122 -12.35 19.90 9.49
CA LEU A 122 -12.73 18.59 8.96
C LEU A 122 -12.87 17.55 10.08
N VAL A 123 -11.94 17.54 11.03
CA VAL A 123 -12.00 16.65 12.21
C VAL A 123 -13.26 16.91 13.03
N LEU A 124 -13.55 18.16 13.35
CA LEU A 124 -14.75 18.53 14.11
C LEU A 124 -16.05 18.14 13.37
N ASN A 125 -16.10 18.32 12.06
CA ASN A 125 -17.24 17.90 11.25
C ASN A 125 -17.40 16.37 11.18
N ALA A 126 -16.27 15.63 11.13
CA ALA A 126 -16.28 14.18 11.22
C ALA A 126 -16.80 13.72 12.58
N ALA A 127 -16.31 14.30 13.69
CA ALA A 127 -16.78 14.00 15.04
C ALA A 127 -18.30 14.24 15.19
N ARG A 128 -18.81 15.37 14.68
CA ARG A 128 -20.26 15.66 14.65
C ARG A 128 -21.08 14.66 13.85
N SER A 129 -20.46 13.97 12.89
CA SER A 129 -21.09 12.89 12.10
C SER A 129 -21.04 11.54 12.82
N GLY A 130 -20.59 11.49 14.08
CA GLY A 130 -20.46 10.27 14.87
C GLY A 130 -19.24 9.42 14.51
N VAL A 131 -18.21 10.01 13.88
CA VAL A 131 -16.91 9.36 13.65
C VAL A 131 -16.19 9.26 14.99
N GLN A 132 -15.61 8.09 15.24
CA GLN A 132 -14.89 7.76 16.48
C GLN A 132 -13.38 7.72 16.28
N GLY A 133 -12.92 7.56 15.03
CA GLY A 133 -11.51 7.45 14.69
C GLY A 133 -11.16 8.06 13.35
N LEU A 134 -9.94 8.56 13.23
CA LEU A 134 -9.40 9.20 12.04
C LEU A 134 -8.26 8.38 11.46
N LEU A 135 -8.37 8.00 10.19
CA LEU A 135 -7.28 7.50 9.38
C LEU A 135 -6.73 8.69 8.57
N LEU A 136 -5.46 9.02 8.75
CA LEU A 136 -4.84 10.23 8.24
C LEU A 136 -3.76 9.89 7.22
N VAL A 137 -3.82 10.50 6.04
CA VAL A 137 -2.77 10.42 5.00
C VAL A 137 -2.04 11.77 4.96
N PRO A 138 -0.76 11.85 4.56
CA PRO A 138 -0.06 13.12 4.45
C PRO A 138 -0.83 14.13 3.57
N PRO A 139 -0.81 15.43 3.93
CA PRO A 139 -0.12 16.02 5.07
C PRO A 139 -1.01 16.13 6.34
N TYR A 140 -2.17 15.45 6.40
CA TYR A 140 -3.18 15.70 7.44
C TYR A 140 -2.70 15.31 8.84
N ALA A 141 -1.92 14.23 8.95
CA ALA A 141 -1.37 13.80 10.23
C ALA A 141 -0.40 14.84 10.80
N GLU A 142 0.51 15.33 9.95
CA GLU A 142 1.50 16.35 10.28
C GLU A 142 0.83 17.68 10.66
N LEU A 143 -0.22 18.09 9.94
CA LEU A 143 -0.97 19.31 10.23
C LEU A 143 -1.72 19.26 11.57
N LEU A 144 -2.06 18.07 12.04
CA LEU A 144 -2.80 17.87 13.30
C LEU A 144 -1.88 17.68 14.51
N VAL A 145 -0.57 17.56 14.34
CA VAL A 145 0.38 17.48 15.45
C VAL A 145 0.21 18.67 16.39
N GLY A 146 0.05 18.38 17.69
CA GLY A 146 -0.18 19.37 18.73
C GLY A 146 -1.53 20.10 18.64
N SER A 147 -2.47 19.62 17.82
CA SER A 147 -3.83 20.15 17.82
C SER A 147 -4.65 19.59 18.97
N ALA A 148 -5.40 20.46 19.65
CA ALA A 148 -6.32 20.07 20.71
C ALA A 148 -7.45 19.16 20.18
N VAL A 149 -7.81 19.21 18.89
CA VAL A 149 -8.90 18.35 18.37
C VAL A 149 -8.55 16.87 18.38
N LEU A 150 -7.27 16.51 18.53
CA LEU A 150 -6.82 15.13 18.65
C LEU A 150 -6.93 14.58 20.08
N SER A 151 -7.08 15.42 21.12
CA SER A 151 -7.22 14.90 22.49
C SER A 151 -8.52 14.11 22.68
N GLU A 152 -9.53 14.41 21.88
CA GLU A 152 -10.87 13.81 21.95
C GLU A 152 -11.08 12.72 20.88
N MET A 153 -10.12 12.50 19.97
CA MET A 153 -10.27 11.62 18.82
C MET A 153 -9.13 10.60 18.74
N LYS A 154 -9.46 9.35 18.43
CA LYS A 154 -8.44 8.35 18.07
C LYS A 154 -7.95 8.63 16.66
N ALA A 155 -6.64 8.59 16.45
CA ALA A 155 -6.05 8.84 15.14
C ALA A 155 -4.98 7.81 14.81
N THR A 156 -4.85 7.48 13.52
CA THR A 156 -3.78 6.67 12.98
C THR A 156 -3.31 7.27 11.67
N ALA A 157 -2.03 7.60 11.61
CA ALA A 157 -1.36 8.11 10.41
C ALA A 157 -0.84 6.94 9.56
N ILE A 158 -1.12 6.99 8.26
CA ILE A 158 -0.54 6.10 7.25
C ILE A 158 0.48 6.89 6.45
N ALA A 159 1.60 6.27 6.08
CA ALA A 159 2.63 6.88 5.24
C ALA A 159 3.27 8.16 5.82
N ALA A 160 3.26 8.31 7.15
CA ALA A 160 4.02 9.36 7.81
C ALA A 160 5.54 9.14 7.64
N ALA A 161 6.32 10.21 7.66
CA ALA A 161 7.78 10.11 7.57
C ALA A 161 8.43 9.50 8.82
N GLY A 162 7.81 9.68 9.98
CA GLY A 162 8.30 9.22 11.27
C GLY A 162 7.17 9.08 12.28
N PRO A 163 7.47 8.61 13.50
CA PRO A 163 6.48 8.51 14.57
C PRO A 163 5.91 9.89 14.90
N LEU A 164 4.59 9.98 14.99
CA LEU A 164 3.89 11.21 15.37
C LEU A 164 3.33 11.11 16.79
N PRO A 165 3.39 12.19 17.60
CA PRO A 165 2.84 12.17 18.94
C PRO A 165 1.31 12.05 18.90
N SER A 166 0.75 11.40 19.92
CA SER A 166 -0.70 11.29 20.15
C SER A 166 -1.50 10.51 19.08
N MET A 167 -0.84 9.80 18.16
CA MET A 167 -1.52 8.95 17.17
C MET A 167 -0.66 7.74 16.79
N ASN A 168 -1.31 6.63 16.44
CA ASN A 168 -0.57 5.51 15.87
C ASN A 168 0.01 5.91 14.52
N THR A 169 1.13 5.32 14.14
CA THR A 169 1.81 5.55 12.87
C THR A 169 2.06 4.22 12.17
N VAL A 170 1.70 4.11 10.90
CA VAL A 170 2.06 2.98 10.04
C VAL A 170 2.78 3.51 8.81
N ARG A 171 4.05 3.15 8.66
CA ARG A 171 4.95 3.76 7.66
C ARG A 171 5.96 2.76 7.12
N ILE A 172 6.70 3.21 6.11
CA ILE A 172 7.97 2.60 5.70
C ILE A 172 9.12 3.54 6.04
N ASP A 173 10.35 3.03 5.97
CA ASP A 173 11.55 3.87 6.00
C ASP A 173 11.82 4.49 4.62
N ASN A 174 11.21 5.65 4.35
CA ASN A 174 11.35 6.39 3.09
C ASN A 174 12.80 6.75 2.76
N ARG A 175 13.62 7.07 3.77
CA ARG A 175 15.02 7.44 3.57
C ARG A 175 15.86 6.25 3.15
N SER A 176 15.71 5.11 3.83
CA SER A 176 16.37 3.87 3.45
C SER A 176 15.90 3.37 2.08
N ALA A 177 14.61 3.50 1.79
CA ALA A 177 14.02 3.16 0.49
C ALA A 177 14.67 3.94 -0.68
N ALA A 178 14.69 5.27 -0.58
CA ALA A 178 15.26 6.13 -1.61
C ALA A 178 16.77 5.94 -1.72
N ARG A 179 17.46 5.77 -0.59
CA ARG A 179 18.89 5.41 -0.58
C ARG A 179 19.15 4.10 -1.31
N LYS A 180 18.32 3.07 -1.10
CA LYS A 180 18.42 1.77 -1.79
C LYS A 180 18.26 1.96 -3.30
N LEU A 181 17.24 2.71 -3.75
CA LEU A 181 17.01 3.01 -5.16
C LEU A 181 18.17 3.78 -5.82
N THR A 182 18.65 4.84 -5.17
CA THR A 182 19.77 5.62 -5.70
C THR A 182 21.08 4.81 -5.72
N THR A 183 21.33 4.00 -4.68
CA THR A 183 22.51 3.11 -4.62
C THR A 183 22.49 2.11 -5.77
N PHE A 184 21.32 1.57 -6.12
CA PHE A 184 21.18 0.68 -7.28
C PHE A 184 21.63 1.38 -8.58
N LEU A 185 21.18 2.61 -8.83
CA LEU A 185 21.62 3.38 -10.02
C LEU A 185 23.12 3.68 -10.01
N ILE A 186 23.71 3.97 -8.84
CA ILE A 186 25.16 4.17 -8.70
C ILE A 186 25.93 2.89 -9.05
N ARG A 187 25.42 1.72 -8.63
CA ARG A 187 26.01 0.40 -8.94
C ARG A 187 25.94 0.08 -10.44
N LEU A 188 24.91 0.55 -11.14
CA LEU A 188 24.82 0.50 -12.60
C LEU A 188 25.79 1.46 -13.33
N GLY A 189 26.60 2.22 -12.59
CA GLY A 189 27.62 3.11 -13.14
C GLY A 189 27.21 4.58 -13.25
N HIS A 190 25.96 4.94 -12.90
CA HIS A 190 25.56 6.34 -12.93
C HIS A 190 26.33 7.16 -11.89
N ARG A 191 26.77 8.35 -12.30
CA ARG A 191 27.50 9.32 -11.43
C ARG A 191 26.84 10.69 -11.37
N ARG A 192 26.18 11.11 -12.45
CA ARG A 192 25.35 12.32 -12.48
C ARG A 192 23.89 11.93 -12.49
N ILE A 193 23.25 12.00 -11.32
CA ILE A 193 21.87 11.54 -11.08
C ILE A 193 21.02 12.75 -10.70
N GLY A 194 19.92 12.98 -11.39
CA GLY A 194 18.92 13.99 -11.04
C GLY A 194 17.93 13.46 -10.00
N PHE A 195 17.34 14.36 -9.23
CA PHE A 195 16.30 14.03 -8.25
C PHE A 195 15.10 14.98 -8.39
N ILE A 196 13.90 14.41 -8.49
CA ILE A 196 12.64 15.17 -8.47
C ILE A 196 11.92 14.85 -7.16
N SER A 197 11.96 15.79 -6.22
CA SER A 197 11.26 15.71 -4.95
C SER A 197 9.76 15.92 -5.12
N GLY A 198 8.95 15.44 -4.18
CA GLY A 198 7.58 15.92 -4.02
C GLY A 198 7.51 17.28 -3.30
N PRO A 199 6.31 17.73 -2.88
CA PRO A 199 6.13 18.99 -2.19
C PRO A 199 6.95 19.05 -0.90
N PRO A 200 7.56 20.20 -0.55
CA PRO A 200 8.36 20.35 0.66
C PRO A 200 7.54 20.28 1.95
N THR A 201 6.21 20.43 1.85
CA THR A 201 5.27 20.28 2.95
C THR A 201 5.02 18.83 3.36
N HIS A 202 5.45 17.86 2.53
CA HIS A 202 5.29 16.45 2.82
C HIS A 202 6.61 15.88 3.35
N ALA A 203 6.55 15.31 4.54
CA ALA A 203 7.75 14.83 5.22
C ALA A 203 8.40 13.63 4.50
N ASP A 204 7.61 12.82 3.77
CA ASP A 204 8.13 11.72 2.96
C ASP A 204 8.99 12.22 1.77
N SER A 205 8.64 13.35 1.15
CA SER A 205 9.48 14.03 0.15
C SER A 205 10.87 14.36 0.71
N LEU A 206 10.91 14.88 1.94
CA LEU A 206 12.15 15.25 2.61
C LEU A 206 13.00 14.02 2.92
N GLU A 207 12.40 12.95 3.45
CA GLU A 207 13.10 11.70 3.74
C GLU A 207 13.62 11.01 2.47
N ARG A 208 12.82 10.97 1.39
CA ARG A 208 13.27 10.42 0.10
C ARG A 208 14.44 11.22 -0.48
N ARG A 209 14.38 12.56 -0.42
CA ARG A 209 15.49 13.44 -0.82
C ARG A 209 16.73 13.20 0.02
N ALA A 210 16.59 13.05 1.34
CA ALA A 210 17.70 12.73 2.24
C ALA A 210 18.34 11.37 1.89
N GLY A 211 17.52 10.37 1.56
CA GLY A 211 17.99 9.05 1.13
C GLY A 211 18.83 9.09 -0.15
N TYR A 212 18.38 9.85 -1.15
CA TYR A 212 19.14 10.13 -2.37
C TYR A 212 20.50 10.79 -2.05
N GLN A 213 20.50 11.84 -1.22
CA GLN A 213 21.73 12.55 -0.83
C GLN A 213 22.69 11.66 -0.05
N ASP A 214 22.20 10.80 0.84
CA ASP A 214 23.02 9.85 1.58
C ASP A 214 23.69 8.83 0.66
N ALA A 215 22.97 8.33 -0.36
CA ALA A 215 23.53 7.40 -1.34
C ALA A 215 24.68 8.06 -2.12
N LEU A 216 24.51 9.30 -2.58
CA LEU A 216 25.56 10.05 -3.26
C LEU A 216 26.76 10.28 -2.35
N ARG A 217 26.54 10.76 -1.13
CA ARG A 217 27.60 11.02 -0.14
C ARG A 217 28.40 9.75 0.17
N LYS A 218 27.72 8.62 0.37
CA LYS A 218 28.36 7.32 0.62
C LYS A 218 29.22 6.84 -0.56
N ALA A 219 28.84 7.20 -1.78
CA ALA A 219 29.59 6.87 -3.00
C ALA A 219 30.66 7.92 -3.38
N GLY A 220 30.86 8.97 -2.57
CA GLY A 220 31.78 10.06 -2.90
C GLY A 220 31.33 10.95 -4.05
N ILE A 221 30.04 10.95 -4.40
CA ILE A 221 29.46 11.77 -5.46
C ILE A 221 28.94 13.09 -4.85
N PRO A 222 29.33 14.26 -5.35
CA PRO A 222 28.83 15.54 -4.82
C PRO A 222 27.35 15.72 -5.16
N VAL A 223 26.57 16.16 -4.16
CA VAL A 223 25.19 16.59 -4.35
C VAL A 223 25.19 17.93 -5.06
N GLN A 224 24.51 18.02 -6.20
CA GLN A 224 24.47 19.22 -7.04
C GLN A 224 23.06 19.81 -7.03
N ILE A 225 22.96 21.08 -6.65
CA ILE A 225 21.67 21.75 -6.44
C ILE A 225 20.89 21.85 -7.76
N GLU A 226 21.59 22.07 -8.88
CA GLU A 226 20.97 22.19 -10.18
C GLU A 226 20.35 20.88 -10.69
N LEU A 227 20.74 19.73 -10.12
CA LEU A 227 20.16 18.41 -10.43
C LEU A 227 18.91 18.06 -9.61
N THR A 228 18.53 18.91 -8.65
CA THR A 228 17.37 18.67 -7.80
C THR A 228 16.25 19.63 -8.15
N ARG A 229 15.04 19.13 -8.38
CA ARG A 229 13.83 19.95 -8.56
C ARG A 229 12.71 19.47 -7.65
N GLU A 230 11.85 20.41 -7.31
CA GLU A 230 10.64 20.14 -6.54
C GLU A 230 9.47 19.98 -7.51
N GLY A 231 8.68 18.95 -7.29
CA GLY A 231 7.39 18.74 -7.90
C GLY A 231 6.31 18.63 -6.82
N ASP A 232 5.15 18.16 -7.22
CA ASP A 232 3.96 18.08 -6.37
C ASP A 232 3.27 16.71 -6.43
N PHE A 233 4.03 15.66 -6.76
CA PHE A 233 3.56 14.29 -7.00
C PHE A 233 2.64 14.12 -8.22
N THR A 234 2.43 15.15 -9.03
CA THR A 234 1.67 15.02 -10.29
C THR A 234 2.56 14.72 -11.48
N PHE A 235 1.97 14.12 -12.51
CA PHE A 235 2.64 13.92 -13.80
C PHE A 235 3.18 15.23 -14.39
N GLU A 236 2.39 16.31 -14.30
CA GLU A 236 2.74 17.60 -14.89
C GLU A 236 3.92 18.26 -14.20
N SER A 237 3.99 18.22 -12.86
CA SER A 237 5.17 18.74 -12.15
C SER A 237 6.42 17.92 -12.45
N GLY A 238 6.30 16.60 -12.60
CA GLY A 238 7.38 15.75 -13.09
C GLY A 238 7.87 16.19 -14.48
N ARG A 239 6.95 16.50 -15.38
CA ARG A 239 7.24 16.99 -16.74
C ARG A 239 7.98 18.33 -16.72
N VAL A 240 7.57 19.27 -15.87
CA VAL A 240 8.21 20.58 -15.70
C VAL A 240 9.62 20.42 -15.12
N ALA A 241 9.77 19.66 -14.04
CA ALA A 241 11.04 19.39 -13.39
C ALA A 241 12.02 18.66 -14.34
N ALA A 242 11.53 17.66 -15.10
CA ALA A 242 12.32 16.94 -16.07
C ALA A 242 12.87 17.85 -17.17
N LYS A 243 12.06 18.79 -17.69
CA LYS A 243 12.53 19.75 -18.69
C LYS A 243 13.72 20.54 -18.17
N GLN A 244 13.60 21.12 -16.98
CA GLN A 244 14.63 21.92 -16.33
C GLN A 244 15.93 21.13 -16.09
N ILE A 245 15.82 19.86 -15.66
CA ILE A 245 16.99 19.01 -15.42
C ILE A 245 17.66 18.59 -16.73
N LEU A 246 16.86 18.26 -17.76
CA LEU A 246 17.37 17.79 -19.05
C LEU A 246 17.85 18.92 -19.97
N ASP A 247 17.52 20.19 -19.67
CA ASP A 247 18.03 21.40 -20.34
C ASP A 247 19.40 21.86 -19.83
N LEU A 248 19.92 21.24 -18.77
CA LEU A 248 21.28 21.51 -18.32
C LEU A 248 22.29 21.12 -19.40
N GLN A 249 23.31 21.97 -19.62
CA GLN A 249 24.39 21.72 -20.58
C GLN A 249 25.03 20.34 -20.36
N ASN A 250 25.27 19.97 -19.10
CA ASN A 250 25.69 18.64 -18.70
C ASN A 250 24.49 17.90 -18.08
N ARG A 251 23.69 17.23 -18.93
CA ARG A 251 22.53 16.45 -18.50
C ARG A 251 22.92 15.28 -17.59
N PRO A 252 22.09 14.88 -16.61
CA PRO A 252 22.31 13.64 -15.88
C PRO A 252 22.07 12.41 -16.76
N THR A 253 22.60 11.27 -16.32
CA THR A 253 22.41 9.96 -16.99
C THR A 253 21.32 9.12 -16.32
N ALA A 254 20.84 9.56 -15.15
CA ALA A 254 19.69 8.96 -14.49
C ALA A 254 18.89 10.02 -13.75
N ILE A 255 17.58 9.83 -13.60
CA ILE A 255 16.70 10.64 -12.76
C ILE A 255 15.90 9.72 -11.82
N VAL A 256 15.91 10.04 -10.54
CA VAL A 256 15.03 9.45 -9.52
C VAL A 256 13.90 10.45 -9.24
N ALA A 257 12.65 10.05 -9.40
CA ALA A 257 11.51 10.84 -8.95
C ALA A 257 10.91 10.24 -7.68
N SER A 258 10.41 11.10 -6.80
CA SER A 258 9.81 10.68 -5.52
C SER A 258 8.49 9.92 -5.66
N ASN A 259 7.89 9.82 -6.85
CA ASN A 259 6.78 8.91 -7.14
C ASN A 259 6.72 8.51 -8.63
N ASP A 260 5.85 7.55 -8.95
CA ASP A 260 5.69 7.00 -10.30
C ASP A 260 5.08 7.98 -11.32
N ASP A 261 4.19 8.87 -10.90
CA ASP A 261 3.57 9.85 -11.81
C ASP A 261 4.59 10.90 -12.27
N MET A 262 5.40 11.44 -11.36
CA MET A 262 6.48 12.35 -11.74
C MET A 262 7.55 11.63 -12.58
N ALA A 263 7.89 10.39 -12.24
CA ALA A 263 8.80 9.56 -13.06
C ALA A 263 8.25 9.36 -14.48
N SER A 264 6.94 9.16 -14.63
CA SER A 264 6.30 9.05 -15.94
C SER A 264 6.33 10.37 -16.71
N GLY A 265 6.23 11.50 -16.01
CA GLY A 265 6.50 12.83 -16.58
C GLY A 265 7.92 12.96 -17.13
N VAL A 266 8.92 12.39 -16.46
CA VAL A 266 10.31 12.31 -16.96
C VAL A 266 10.39 11.48 -18.23
N VAL A 267 9.80 10.28 -18.23
CA VAL A 267 9.76 9.38 -19.40
C VAL A 267 9.16 10.11 -20.60
N TRP A 268 8.04 10.81 -20.39
CA TRP A 268 7.37 11.57 -21.43
C TRP A 268 8.27 12.65 -22.03
N VAL A 269 8.96 13.43 -21.21
CA VAL A 269 9.90 14.48 -21.69
C VAL A 269 11.08 13.86 -22.42
N ALA A 270 11.63 12.77 -21.91
CA ALA A 270 12.75 12.08 -22.54
C ALA A 270 12.37 11.55 -23.94
N GLN A 271 11.17 10.97 -24.09
CA GLN A 271 10.65 10.51 -25.37
C GLN A 271 10.41 11.66 -26.36
N GLN A 272 9.85 12.78 -25.90
CA GLN A 272 9.70 14.00 -26.72
C GLN A 272 11.06 14.51 -27.24
N ARG A 273 12.12 14.34 -26.45
CA ARG A 273 13.50 14.67 -26.82
C ARG A 273 14.22 13.54 -27.57
N ARG A 274 13.51 12.45 -27.92
CA ARG A 274 14.04 11.26 -28.61
C ARG A 274 15.23 10.60 -27.88
N LEU A 275 15.27 10.71 -26.54
CA LEU A 275 16.24 10.00 -25.73
C LEU A 275 15.87 8.51 -25.67
N GLU A 276 16.86 7.64 -25.86
CA GLU A 276 16.69 6.20 -25.67
C GLU A 276 16.58 5.89 -24.16
N LEU A 277 15.56 5.14 -23.76
CA LEU A 277 15.39 4.71 -22.37
C LEU A 277 15.55 3.18 -22.28
N PRO A 278 16.50 2.64 -21.48
CA PRO A 278 17.40 3.35 -20.56
C PRO A 278 18.73 3.85 -21.18
N GLY A 279 18.97 3.71 -22.49
CA GLY A 279 20.28 3.93 -23.12
C GLY A 279 20.91 5.31 -22.85
N ASP A 280 20.17 6.40 -23.08
CA ASP A 280 20.60 7.78 -22.81
C ASP A 280 20.28 8.24 -21.38
N LEU A 281 19.22 7.70 -20.79
CA LEU A 281 18.69 8.13 -19.50
C LEU A 281 17.99 6.97 -18.79
N SER A 282 18.43 6.66 -17.57
CA SER A 282 17.68 5.78 -16.66
C SER A 282 16.65 6.58 -15.88
N VAL A 283 15.42 6.07 -15.76
CA VAL A 283 14.35 6.71 -14.96
C VAL A 283 13.88 5.75 -13.89
N ALA A 284 13.84 6.23 -12.66
CA ALA A 284 13.38 5.47 -11.51
C ALA A 284 12.28 6.21 -10.74
N GLY A 285 11.29 5.46 -10.26
CA GLY A 285 10.14 5.95 -9.52
C GLY A 285 10.02 5.32 -8.12
N PHE A 286 8.85 5.54 -7.52
CA PHE A 286 8.53 5.13 -6.15
C PHE A 286 7.03 4.93 -6.08
N ASP A 287 6.58 3.93 -5.31
CA ASP A 287 5.20 3.49 -5.04
C ASP A 287 4.89 2.12 -5.67
N ASP A 288 5.34 1.86 -6.90
CA ASP A 288 4.92 0.70 -7.73
C ASP A 288 3.40 0.64 -7.93
N THR A 289 2.84 1.80 -8.22
CA THR A 289 1.47 1.96 -8.67
C THR A 289 1.27 1.39 -10.08
N PRO A 290 0.02 1.22 -10.55
CA PRO A 290 -0.24 0.81 -11.93
C PRO A 290 0.45 1.68 -12.99
N THR A 291 0.73 2.95 -12.68
CA THR A 291 1.50 3.85 -13.55
C THR A 291 2.87 3.27 -13.89
N ALA A 292 3.59 2.69 -12.91
CA ALA A 292 4.93 2.14 -13.13
C ALA A 292 4.97 1.02 -14.18
N LEU A 293 3.94 0.17 -14.21
CA LEU A 293 3.80 -0.94 -15.16
C LEU A 293 3.29 -0.49 -16.53
N LYS A 294 2.41 0.52 -16.55
CA LYS A 294 1.76 1.01 -17.78
C LYS A 294 2.62 2.01 -18.56
N SER A 295 3.63 2.59 -17.93
CA SER A 295 4.63 3.41 -18.62
C SER A 295 5.47 2.57 -19.58
N TRP A 296 5.88 3.19 -20.69
CA TRP A 296 6.80 2.60 -21.65
C TRP A 296 8.06 3.44 -21.76
N PRO A 297 9.26 2.87 -21.46
CA PRO A 297 9.45 1.56 -20.83
C PRO A 297 8.87 1.51 -19.41
N PRO A 298 8.58 0.30 -18.88
CA PRO A 298 8.17 0.14 -17.48
C PRO A 298 9.22 0.71 -16.53
N LEU A 299 8.77 1.36 -15.46
CA LEU A 299 9.64 2.03 -14.51
C LEU A 299 10.32 1.02 -13.57
N THR A 300 11.59 1.31 -13.24
CA THR A 300 12.25 0.71 -12.07
C THR A 300 11.81 1.48 -10.82
N VAL A 301 11.29 0.78 -9.82
CA VAL A 301 10.58 1.44 -8.70
C VAL A 301 10.81 0.75 -7.36
N ILE A 302 10.70 1.50 -6.27
CA ILE A 302 10.48 0.93 -4.94
C ILE A 302 8.99 0.71 -4.73
N ARG A 303 8.61 -0.51 -4.34
CA ARG A 303 7.22 -0.84 -4.00
C ARG A 303 6.88 -0.46 -2.56
N GLN A 304 5.86 0.37 -2.38
CA GLN A 304 5.26 0.58 -1.06
C GLN A 304 4.19 -0.49 -0.80
N PRO A 305 4.15 -1.13 0.39
CA PRO A 305 3.11 -2.08 0.72
C PRO A 305 1.81 -1.37 1.17
N ILE A 306 1.24 -0.52 0.29
CA ILE A 306 0.11 0.38 0.60
C ILE A 306 -1.06 -0.36 1.23
N ASP A 307 -1.46 -1.49 0.64
CA ASP A 307 -2.57 -2.31 1.15
C ASP A 307 -2.34 -2.75 2.60
N ARG A 308 -1.12 -3.21 2.90
CA ARG A 308 -0.74 -3.65 4.26
C ARG A 308 -0.65 -2.49 5.23
N MET A 309 -0.15 -1.33 4.79
CA MET A 309 -0.09 -0.14 5.62
C MET A 309 -1.49 0.27 6.05
N VAL A 310 -2.42 0.35 5.10
CA VAL A 310 -3.81 0.74 5.36
C VAL A 310 -4.53 -0.32 6.20
N GLU A 311 -4.36 -1.61 5.91
CA GLU A 311 -4.92 -2.70 6.70
C GLU A 311 -4.48 -2.62 8.17
N HIS A 312 -3.18 -2.44 8.43
CA HIS A 312 -2.64 -2.29 9.79
C HIS A 312 -3.16 -1.02 10.46
N GLY A 313 -3.22 0.11 9.74
CA GLY A 313 -3.68 1.35 10.34
C GLY A 313 -5.17 1.33 10.67
N VAL A 314 -6.00 0.70 9.84
CA VAL A 314 -7.42 0.48 10.16
C VAL A 314 -7.56 -0.44 11.37
N SER A 315 -6.78 -1.53 11.45
CA SER A 315 -6.78 -2.41 12.62
C SER A 315 -6.44 -1.66 13.91
N LEU A 316 -5.30 -0.96 13.94
CA LEU A 316 -4.85 -0.19 15.10
C LEU A 316 -5.84 0.91 15.50
N LEU A 317 -6.45 1.58 14.51
CA LEU A 317 -7.44 2.60 14.75
C LEU A 317 -8.69 2.00 15.41
N LEU A 318 -9.19 0.87 14.89
CA LEU A 318 -10.38 0.22 15.43
C LEU A 318 -10.14 -0.38 16.81
N ASP A 319 -8.97 -0.94 17.06
CA ASP A 319 -8.57 -1.41 18.40
C ASP A 319 -8.56 -0.25 19.40
N SER A 320 -8.05 0.92 18.98
CA SER A 320 -8.05 2.15 19.78
C SER A 320 -9.45 2.72 20.02
N VAL A 321 -10.36 2.57 19.05
CA VAL A 321 -11.75 3.03 19.16
C VAL A 321 -12.59 2.11 20.06
N ARG A 322 -12.34 0.80 19.99
CA ARG A 322 -13.12 -0.23 20.72
C ARG A 322 -12.63 -0.43 22.15
N THR A 323 -11.41 -0.02 22.47
CA THR A 323 -10.82 -0.18 23.80
C THR A 323 -10.87 1.16 24.56
N PRO A 324 -11.56 1.22 25.72
CA PRO A 324 -11.67 2.46 26.50
C PRO A 324 -10.35 2.95 27.13
N THR A 325 -9.40 2.04 27.30
CA THR A 325 -8.11 2.34 27.95
C THR A 325 -7.20 3.10 27.01
N MET A 326 -6.51 4.13 27.52
CA MET A 326 -5.46 4.82 26.77
C MET A 326 -4.31 3.84 26.46
N SER A 327 -4.19 3.43 25.20
CA SER A 327 -3.01 2.75 24.70
C SER A 327 -1.94 3.77 24.30
N VAL A 328 -0.69 3.45 24.58
CA VAL A 328 0.46 4.22 24.08
C VAL A 328 0.43 4.20 22.53
N PRO A 329 0.61 5.34 21.85
CA PRO A 329 0.70 5.37 20.40
C PRO A 329 1.77 4.41 19.87
N GLN A 330 1.42 3.60 18.87
CA GLN A 330 2.32 2.64 18.26
C GLN A 330 2.96 3.22 17.00
N ASP A 331 4.23 2.92 16.75
CA ASP A 331 4.92 3.17 15.47
C ASP A 331 5.23 1.82 14.81
N VAL A 332 4.54 1.53 13.72
CA VAL A 332 4.69 0.30 12.95
C VAL A 332 5.43 0.64 11.66
N VAL A 333 6.66 0.15 11.55
CA VAL A 333 7.47 0.27 10.34
C VAL A 333 7.38 -1.03 9.55
N LEU A 334 6.71 -0.97 8.40
CA LEU A 334 6.63 -2.11 7.50
C LEU A 334 7.92 -2.25 6.69
N THR A 335 8.34 -3.49 6.49
CA THR A 335 9.49 -3.81 5.62
C THR A 335 9.09 -3.59 4.17
N ILE A 336 9.98 -2.93 3.41
CA ILE A 336 9.78 -2.69 1.99
C ILE A 336 10.02 -4.02 1.24
N PRO A 337 9.04 -4.54 0.48
CA PRO A 337 9.11 -5.91 -0.05
C PRO A 337 10.26 -6.17 -1.02
N SER A 338 10.60 -5.22 -1.91
CA SER A 338 11.69 -5.38 -2.89
C SER A 338 11.87 -4.10 -3.72
N LEU A 339 13.07 -3.92 -4.29
CA LEU A 339 13.28 -3.02 -5.43
C LEU A 339 12.80 -3.76 -6.68
N ASN A 340 11.83 -3.22 -7.39
CA ASN A 340 11.34 -3.82 -8.63
C ASN A 340 12.14 -3.25 -9.80
N ALA A 341 13.33 -3.81 -10.01
CA ALA A 341 14.16 -3.50 -11.16
C ALA A 341 13.50 -4.05 -12.44
N ARG A 342 13.32 -3.19 -13.44
CA ARG A 342 12.75 -3.57 -14.75
C ARG A 342 13.75 -3.25 -15.86
N PRO A 343 14.91 -3.95 -15.91
CA PRO A 343 15.91 -3.68 -16.92
C PRO A 343 15.37 -4.00 -18.30
N ARG A 344 15.62 -3.12 -19.28
CA ARG A 344 15.48 -3.47 -20.69
C ARG A 344 16.75 -4.16 -21.16
N ARG A 345 16.58 -5.29 -21.87
CA ARG A 345 17.58 -5.75 -22.84
C ARG A 345 17.46 -4.87 -24.08
N ARG A 346 18.59 -4.42 -24.60
CA ARG A 346 18.67 -3.82 -25.93
C ARG A 346 18.29 -4.92 -26.94
N LEU A 347 17.08 -4.88 -27.50
CA LEU A 347 16.75 -5.67 -28.68
C LEU A 347 17.38 -4.96 -29.88
N VAL A 348 18.69 -5.14 -30.07
CA VAL A 348 19.35 -4.77 -31.32
C VAL A 348 19.10 -5.90 -32.30
N LEU A 349 18.25 -5.68 -33.29
CA LEU A 349 18.34 -6.45 -34.54
C LEU A 349 19.59 -5.96 -35.28
N GLY A 350 20.74 -6.53 -34.91
CA GLY A 350 21.98 -6.35 -35.66
C GLY A 350 21.92 -7.18 -36.94
N ARG A 351 22.43 -6.63 -38.06
CA ARG A 351 22.52 -7.36 -39.33
C ARG A 351 23.42 -8.60 -39.28
N ASP A 352 24.27 -8.74 -38.24
CA ASP A 352 25.39 -9.69 -38.25
C ASP A 352 25.54 -10.58 -36.98
N GLY A 353 24.44 -10.87 -36.27
CA GLY A 353 24.30 -12.14 -35.54
C GLY A 353 25.20 -12.51 -34.35
N GLU A 354 26.08 -11.67 -33.79
CA GLU A 354 26.87 -12.04 -32.59
C GLU A 354 26.57 -11.22 -31.32
N LEU A 355 26.40 -11.96 -30.20
CA LEU A 355 25.94 -11.52 -28.88
C LEU A 355 27.10 -11.39 -27.89
N GLY A 356 27.10 -10.33 -27.09
CA GLY A 356 27.83 -10.27 -25.83
C GLY A 356 27.06 -9.49 -24.77
N PRO A 357 26.27 -10.15 -23.89
CA PRO A 357 25.52 -9.49 -22.81
C PRO A 357 26.30 -9.48 -21.48
N ILE A 358 25.97 -8.50 -20.62
CA ILE A 358 26.10 -8.64 -19.16
C ILE A 358 24.92 -9.52 -18.70
N SER A 359 25.20 -10.56 -17.90
CA SER A 359 24.25 -11.64 -17.64
C SER A 359 23.14 -11.26 -16.62
N PRO A 360 21.93 -11.83 -16.71
CA PRO A 360 20.85 -11.67 -15.73
C PRO A 360 21.27 -11.93 -14.28
N ASN A 361 22.24 -12.83 -14.09
CA ASN A 361 22.73 -13.20 -12.76
C ASN A 361 23.34 -12.00 -12.03
N GLU A 362 23.96 -11.04 -12.71
CA GLU A 362 24.58 -9.89 -12.02
C GLU A 362 23.55 -8.93 -11.41
N ILE A 363 22.36 -8.80 -12.01
CA ILE A 363 21.28 -7.93 -11.46
C ILE A 363 20.57 -8.65 -10.32
N ASP A 364 20.31 -9.95 -10.45
CA ASP A 364 19.73 -10.75 -9.38
C ASP A 364 20.71 -10.86 -8.20
N ASP A 365 22.01 -11.03 -8.45
CA ASP A 365 23.08 -10.97 -7.44
C ASP A 365 23.15 -9.59 -6.77
N LEU A 366 23.01 -8.50 -7.53
CA LEU A 366 22.95 -7.14 -7.00
C LEU A 366 21.72 -6.92 -6.12
N LEU A 367 20.56 -7.47 -6.50
CA LEU A 367 19.31 -7.40 -5.75
C LEU A 367 19.39 -8.25 -4.48
N GLU A 368 19.95 -9.46 -4.55
CA GLU A 368 20.18 -10.36 -3.41
C GLU A 368 21.13 -9.74 -2.38
N GLN A 369 22.28 -9.20 -2.82
CA GLN A 369 23.21 -8.45 -1.97
C GLN A 369 22.58 -7.23 -1.29
N MET A 370 21.50 -6.67 -1.85
CA MET A 370 20.75 -5.54 -1.26
C MET A 370 19.59 -5.96 -0.37
N THR A 371 19.28 -7.25 -0.30
CA THR A 371 18.28 -7.84 0.62
C THR A 371 18.90 -8.57 1.80
N ALA A 372 20.20 -8.90 1.74
CA ALA A 372 20.96 -9.42 2.87
C ALA A 372 20.99 -8.42 4.04
N ARG A 373 20.58 -8.87 5.22
CA ARG A 373 20.63 -8.08 6.48
C ARG A 373 22.09 -7.76 6.82
N PRO A 374 22.39 -6.61 7.47
CA PRO A 374 23.69 -6.45 8.11
C PRO A 374 23.83 -7.51 9.21
N GLU A 375 24.96 -8.21 9.22
CA GLU A 375 25.31 -9.16 10.29
C GLU A 375 25.19 -8.47 11.64
N ALA A 376 24.31 -9.00 12.50
CA ALA A 376 24.18 -8.55 13.87
C ALA A 376 25.45 -8.99 14.61
N SER A 377 26.16 -8.02 15.19
CA SER A 377 27.24 -8.29 16.13
C SER A 377 26.71 -9.16 17.27
N THR A 378 27.24 -10.37 17.37
CA THR A 378 26.91 -11.37 18.38
C THR A 378 27.22 -10.85 19.78
N SER A 379 26.20 -10.66 20.61
CA SER A 379 26.32 -10.80 22.06
C SER A 379 25.45 -11.97 22.51
N ASN A 380 26.12 -12.93 23.14
CA ASN A 380 25.58 -14.20 23.61
C ASN A 380 24.41 -14.02 24.59
N SER A 381 23.32 -14.75 24.38
CA SER A 381 22.58 -15.33 25.49
C SER A 381 22.03 -16.71 25.09
N VAL A 382 22.41 -17.68 25.91
CA VAL A 382 22.18 -19.13 25.82
C VAL A 382 20.78 -19.45 26.31
N PHE A 383 20.01 -20.29 25.59
CA PHE A 383 19.00 -21.24 26.13
C PHE A 383 18.64 -22.29 25.04
N PRO A 384 18.13 -23.48 25.41
CA PRO A 384 18.62 -24.76 24.88
C PRO A 384 17.75 -25.40 23.79
N GLU A 385 18.40 -26.36 23.14
CA GLU A 385 17.95 -27.21 22.04
C GLU A 385 16.66 -28.00 22.32
N GLY A 386 15.88 -28.21 21.26
CA GLY A 386 14.80 -29.20 21.25
C GLY A 386 14.08 -29.30 19.91
N GLY A 387 14.40 -30.35 19.14
CA GLY A 387 13.42 -31.05 18.30
C GLY A 387 13.32 -30.65 16.82
N ALA A 388 14.11 -31.32 15.98
CA ALA A 388 13.92 -31.35 14.54
C ALA A 388 12.60 -32.05 14.14
N VAL A 389 11.85 -31.43 13.23
CA VAL A 389 10.82 -32.13 12.42
C VAL A 389 11.03 -31.75 10.96
N LYS A 390 11.29 -32.78 10.15
CA LYS A 390 11.45 -32.72 8.69
C LYS A 390 10.09 -32.39 8.05
N GLU A 391 9.99 -31.26 7.33
CA GLU A 391 8.88 -31.03 6.41
C GLU A 391 9.19 -31.65 5.04
N LYS A 392 8.27 -32.52 4.62
CA LYS A 392 8.30 -33.26 3.36
C LYS A 392 7.51 -32.42 2.35
N PHE A 393 8.18 -31.93 1.31
CA PHE A 393 7.53 -31.32 0.15
C PHE A 393 6.67 -32.36 -0.55
N CYS A 394 5.38 -32.06 -0.75
CA CYS A 394 4.52 -32.75 -1.71
C CYS A 394 4.35 -31.83 -2.91
N GLU A 395 4.96 -32.23 -4.02
CA GLU A 395 4.66 -31.76 -5.36
C GLU A 395 3.30 -32.32 -5.78
N GLU A 396 2.37 -31.46 -6.19
CA GLU A 396 1.21 -31.86 -6.98
C GLU A 396 1.15 -31.02 -8.25
N THR A 397 1.20 -31.73 -9.38
CA THR A 397 1.05 -31.26 -10.76
C THR A 397 -0.37 -30.72 -11.03
N PRO A 398 -0.54 -29.72 -11.90
CA PRO A 398 -1.86 -29.17 -12.22
C PRO A 398 -2.62 -30.07 -13.21
N SER A 399 -3.80 -30.55 -12.82
CA SER A 399 -4.77 -31.18 -13.73
C SER A 399 -5.65 -30.13 -14.39
N GLU A 400 -5.86 -30.31 -15.68
CA GLU A 400 -6.73 -29.57 -16.59
C GLU A 400 -8.10 -29.26 -16.00
N ALA A 401 -8.50 -27.97 -16.04
CA ALA A 401 -9.86 -27.54 -15.74
C ALA A 401 -10.44 -26.88 -17.00
N GLU A 402 -11.38 -27.59 -17.61
CA GLU A 402 -12.20 -27.13 -18.73
C GLU A 402 -13.01 -25.88 -18.38
N GLU A 403 -13.02 -24.95 -19.34
CA GLU A 403 -13.68 -23.65 -19.29
C GLU A 403 -15.19 -23.83 -19.56
N VAL A 404 -16.03 -23.77 -18.52
CA VAL A 404 -17.50 -23.71 -18.68
C VAL A 404 -17.93 -22.25 -18.70
N VAL A 405 -18.14 -21.71 -19.90
CA VAL A 405 -18.66 -20.36 -20.14
C VAL A 405 -20.21 -20.38 -20.10
N ASP A 406 -20.82 -19.63 -19.17
CA ASP A 406 -22.28 -19.39 -19.11
C ASP A 406 -22.72 -18.46 -20.27
N PRO A 407 -23.69 -18.84 -21.14
CA PRO A 407 -24.06 -18.05 -22.33
C PRO A 407 -24.86 -16.76 -22.07
N ARG A 408 -25.04 -16.31 -20.82
CA ARG A 408 -25.97 -15.18 -20.52
C ARG A 408 -25.37 -13.79 -20.46
N TYR A 409 -24.09 -13.60 -20.80
CA TYR A 409 -23.46 -12.28 -20.86
C TYR A 409 -22.57 -12.11 -22.11
N THR A 410 -23.19 -11.94 -23.28
CA THR A 410 -22.54 -11.33 -24.45
C THR A 410 -23.32 -10.09 -24.88
N SER A 411 -22.98 -8.94 -24.30
CA SER A 411 -23.39 -7.63 -24.83
C SER A 411 -22.44 -7.23 -25.95
N ARG A 412 -22.96 -7.22 -27.19
CA ARG A 412 -22.28 -6.71 -28.39
C ARG A 412 -22.19 -5.19 -28.31
N TYR A 413 -20.99 -4.63 -28.24
CA TYR A 413 -20.76 -3.24 -28.62
C TYR A 413 -20.26 -3.20 -30.07
N THR A 414 -21.16 -2.88 -30.99
CA THR A 414 -20.82 -2.48 -32.36
C THR A 414 -20.34 -1.03 -32.30
N ILE A 415 -19.05 -0.81 -32.58
CA ILE A 415 -18.49 0.53 -32.76
C ILE A 415 -18.76 0.95 -34.21
N THR A 416 -19.72 1.84 -34.40
CA THR A 416 -19.92 2.53 -35.69
C THR A 416 -18.92 3.69 -35.78
N LEU A 417 -17.88 3.51 -36.59
CA LEU A 417 -17.01 4.61 -37.04
C LEU A 417 -17.83 5.50 -37.99
N SER A 418 -18.12 6.75 -37.60
CA SER A 418 -18.52 7.78 -38.55
C SER A 418 -17.32 8.67 -38.83
N MET A 419 -16.71 8.46 -39.99
CA MET A 419 -15.82 9.42 -40.63
C MET A 419 -16.62 10.69 -40.96
N MET A 420 -16.13 11.85 -40.55
CA MET A 420 -16.44 13.12 -41.20
C MET A 420 -15.13 13.82 -41.54
N TYR A 421 -14.83 13.84 -42.84
CA TYR A 421 -13.81 14.67 -43.47
C TYR A 421 -14.51 15.91 -44.05
N PHE A 422 -13.88 17.08 -43.82
CA PHE A 422 -13.90 18.33 -44.60
C PHE A 422 -15.20 19.11 -44.85
N GLN A 423 -15.26 20.33 -44.30
CA GLN A 423 -14.85 21.55 -45.02
C GLN A 423 -14.34 22.62 -44.05
#